data_AF-A0A2N1QP61-F1
#
_entry.id   AF-A0A2N1QP61-F1
#
_cell.length_a   1.000
_cell.length_b   1.000
_cell.length_c   1.000
_cell.angle_alpha   90.00
_cell.angle_beta   90.00
_cell.angle_gamma   90.00
#
_symmetry.space_group_name_H-M   'P 1'
#
loop_
_entity.id
_entity.type
_entity.pdbx_description
1 polymer ?
#
loop_
_entity_poly.entity_id
_entity_poly.type
_entity_poly.pdbx_seq_one_letter_code
_entity_poly.pdbx_strand_id
1 'polypeptide(L)'
;MFVAYLHSSKVRENVDGILQDRQERERKVKKGSWVQIEWTLLEPQERPSHLPAETRAVPLRMRAKGCLEKDAALGERVSVRTVCGRTLTGVATAENPPYTHSFGPQIPEFIGLGDFLRSLWRESDG
;
A
#
# COMPACT_ATOMS: atom_id res chain seq x y z
N MET A 1 -18.25 -27.83 -17.69
CA MET A 1 -19.54 -27.57 -18.38
C MET A 1 -19.40 -26.24 -19.11
N PHE A 2 -19.17 -26.30 -20.43
CA PHE A 2 -18.96 -25.15 -21.32
C PHE A 2 -20.32 -24.51 -21.63
N VAL A 3 -20.47 -23.20 -21.38
CA VAL A 3 -21.66 -22.44 -21.79
C VAL A 3 -21.31 -21.58 -23.01
N ALA A 4 -22.23 -21.59 -23.96
CA ALA A 4 -22.06 -21.21 -25.36
C ALA A 4 -21.74 -19.71 -25.60
N TYR A 5 -20.98 -19.52 -26.68
CA TYR A 5 -20.45 -18.28 -27.22
C TYR A 5 -21.53 -17.56 -28.05
N LEU A 6 -22.06 -16.42 -27.58
CA LEU A 6 -22.95 -15.57 -28.38
C LEU A 6 -22.17 -14.47 -29.10
N HIS A 7 -22.20 -14.55 -30.44
CA HIS A 7 -21.70 -13.56 -31.38
C HIS A 7 -22.59 -12.32 -31.40
N SER A 8 -22.28 -11.33 -30.57
CA SER A 8 -22.79 -9.96 -30.74
C SER A 8 -21.69 -8.98 -30.36
N SER A 9 -21.18 -8.24 -31.34
CA SER A 9 -20.13 -7.22 -31.15
C SER A 9 -20.53 -6.15 -30.13
N LYS A 10 -21.83 -5.93 -29.91
CA LYS A 10 -22.36 -5.00 -28.91
C LYS A 10 -22.29 -5.51 -27.46
N VAL A 11 -22.28 -6.82 -27.25
CA VAL A 11 -22.20 -7.43 -25.91
C VAL A 11 -20.76 -7.45 -25.41
N ARG A 12 -19.77 -7.62 -26.30
CA ARG A 12 -18.35 -7.61 -25.95
C ARG A 12 -17.89 -6.25 -25.41
N GLU A 13 -18.27 -5.15 -26.10
CA GLU A 13 -17.99 -3.78 -25.64
C GLU A 13 -18.53 -3.51 -24.22
N ASN A 14 -19.72 -4.06 -23.90
CA ASN A 14 -20.37 -3.86 -22.61
C ASN A 14 -19.72 -4.70 -21.49
N VAL A 15 -19.27 -5.92 -21.79
CA VAL A 15 -18.56 -6.77 -20.83
C VAL A 15 -17.14 -6.26 -20.56
N ASP A 16 -16.45 -5.75 -21.59
CA ASP A 16 -15.13 -5.13 -21.43
C ASP A 16 -15.19 -3.88 -20.55
N GLY A 17 -16.23 -3.04 -20.69
CA GLY A 17 -16.47 -1.90 -19.81
C GLY A 17 -16.80 -2.27 -18.36
N ILE A 18 -17.56 -3.35 -18.16
CA ILE A 18 -17.87 -3.89 -16.82
C ILE A 18 -16.62 -4.49 -16.15
N LEU A 19 -15.75 -5.15 -16.92
CA LEU A 19 -14.49 -5.68 -16.41
C LEU A 19 -13.49 -4.56 -16.08
N GLN A 20 -13.41 -3.51 -16.90
CA GLN A 20 -12.59 -2.33 -16.62
C GLN A 20 -13.06 -1.58 -15.36
N ASP A 21 -14.38 -1.34 -15.21
CA ASP A 21 -14.93 -0.70 -14.00
C ASP A 21 -14.69 -1.55 -12.74
N ARG A 22 -14.73 -2.88 -12.87
CA ARG A 22 -14.43 -3.80 -11.76
C ARG A 22 -12.94 -3.82 -11.40
N GLN A 23 -12.05 -3.83 -12.40
CA GLN A 23 -10.60 -3.76 -12.19
C GLN A 23 -10.16 -2.41 -11.60
N GLU A 24 -10.82 -1.31 -11.95
CA GLU A 24 -10.54 0.02 -11.41
C GLU A 24 -11.08 0.20 -9.98
N ARG A 25 -12.23 -0.40 -9.67
CA ARG A 25 -12.76 -0.49 -8.29
C ARG A 25 -11.92 -1.39 -7.39
N GLU A 26 -11.37 -2.48 -7.91
CA GLU A 26 -10.42 -3.35 -7.20
C GLU A 26 -9.07 -2.66 -6.93
N ARG A 27 -8.75 -1.59 -7.68
CA ARG A 27 -7.53 -0.81 -7.48
C ARG A 27 -7.66 0.28 -6.42
N LYS A 28 -8.88 0.62 -6.00
CA LYS A 28 -9.17 1.73 -5.09
C LYS A 28 -9.19 1.25 -3.64
N VAL A 29 -8.15 1.64 -2.92
CA VAL A 29 -7.97 1.37 -1.50
C VAL A 29 -8.65 2.45 -0.67
N LYS A 30 -9.35 2.04 0.39
CA LYS A 30 -10.10 2.95 1.26
C LYS A 30 -9.22 3.68 2.27
N LYS A 31 -9.64 4.89 2.66
CA LYS A 31 -9.08 5.59 3.81
C LYS A 31 -9.07 4.65 5.02
N GLY A 32 -7.97 4.65 5.77
CA GLY A 32 -7.78 3.79 6.94
C GLY A 32 -7.20 2.41 6.63
N SER A 33 -7.23 1.94 5.38
CA SER A 33 -6.56 0.69 5.01
C SER A 33 -5.06 0.79 5.26
N TRP A 34 -4.49 -0.33 5.71
CA TRP A 34 -3.06 -0.48 5.87
C TRP A 34 -2.41 -0.70 4.52
N VAL A 35 -1.51 0.20 4.13
CA VAL A 35 -0.83 0.13 2.84
C VAL A 35 0.68 0.27 3.01
N GLN A 36 1.41 -0.23 2.03
CA GLN A 36 2.84 0.03 1.89
C GLN A 36 3.08 1.12 0.85
N ILE A 37 3.82 2.15 1.27
CA ILE A 37 4.34 3.18 0.37
C ILE A 37 5.82 2.98 0.09
N GLU A 38 6.25 3.34 -1.10
CA GLU A 38 7.66 3.37 -1.51
C GLU A 38 8.04 4.74 -2.08
N TRP A 39 9.27 5.19 -1.83
CA TRP A 39 9.86 6.37 -2.47
C TRP A 39 11.37 6.23 -2.57
N THR A 40 11.99 6.93 -3.51
CA THR A 40 13.46 7.07 -3.55
C THR A 40 13.88 8.12 -2.52
N LEU A 41 14.76 7.74 -1.60
CA LEU A 41 15.31 8.65 -0.60
C LEU A 41 16.58 9.33 -1.09
N LEU A 42 17.46 8.58 -1.78
CA LEU A 42 18.67 9.10 -2.40
C LEU A 42 18.84 8.48 -3.78
N GLU A 43 19.04 9.32 -4.78
CA GLU A 43 19.47 8.89 -6.10
C GLU A 43 20.94 8.47 -6.09
N PRO A 44 21.42 7.67 -7.07
CA PRO A 44 22.81 7.19 -7.13
C PRO A 44 23.87 8.31 -6.97
N GLN A 45 23.62 9.49 -7.54
CA GLN A 45 24.50 10.65 -7.45
C GLN A 45 24.57 11.29 -6.04
N GLU A 46 23.58 11.05 -5.19
CA GLU A 46 23.51 11.56 -3.81
C GLU A 46 24.10 10.55 -2.81
N ARG A 47 24.54 9.38 -3.30
CA ARG A 47 25.10 8.31 -2.47
C ARG A 47 26.54 8.66 -2.04
N PRO A 48 26.92 8.44 -0.78
CA PRO A 48 28.26 8.75 -0.29
C PRO A 48 29.40 8.08 -1.09
N SER A 49 30.48 8.82 -1.28
CA SER A 49 31.66 8.40 -2.07
C SER A 49 32.52 7.32 -1.42
N HIS A 50 32.22 6.91 -0.18
CA HIS A 50 32.91 5.82 0.51
C HIS A 50 32.22 4.45 0.33
N LEU A 51 31.03 4.41 -0.29
CA LEU A 51 30.32 3.15 -0.55
C LEU A 51 30.98 2.36 -1.69
N PRO A 52 30.95 1.01 -1.66
CA PRO A 52 31.35 0.19 -2.80
C PRO A 52 30.64 0.61 -4.09
N ALA A 53 31.30 0.45 -5.24
CA ALA A 53 30.80 0.91 -6.54
C ALA A 53 29.39 0.38 -6.86
N GLU A 54 29.19 -0.93 -6.66
CA GLU A 54 27.89 -1.61 -6.81
C GLU A 54 26.77 -0.93 -5.99
N THR A 55 27.04 -0.68 -4.72
CA THR A 55 26.09 -0.08 -3.77
C THR A 55 25.81 1.39 -4.05
N ARG A 56 26.73 2.10 -4.72
CA ARG A 56 26.58 3.49 -5.13
C ARG A 56 25.79 3.62 -6.43
N ALA A 57 25.89 2.63 -7.32
CA ALA A 57 25.23 2.64 -8.62
C ALA A 57 23.70 2.52 -8.55
N VAL A 58 23.15 2.10 -7.40
CA VAL A 58 21.72 1.89 -7.21
C VAL A 58 21.09 2.93 -6.27
N PRO A 59 19.83 3.37 -6.52
CA PRO A 59 19.12 4.29 -5.64
C PRO A 59 18.81 3.66 -4.28
N LEU A 60 18.82 4.48 -3.24
CA LEU A 60 18.34 4.08 -1.92
C LEU A 60 16.83 4.26 -1.86
N ARG A 61 16.09 3.15 -1.94
CA ARG A 61 14.63 3.15 -1.85
C ARG A 61 14.17 2.92 -0.41
N MET A 62 13.20 3.70 0.02
CA MET A 62 12.54 3.56 1.31
C MET A 62 11.16 2.94 1.14
N ARG A 63 10.81 2.06 2.09
CA ARG A 63 9.49 1.47 2.21
C ARG A 63 8.96 1.73 3.60
N ALA A 64 7.71 2.17 3.69
CA ALA A 64 7.03 2.34 4.97
C ALA A 64 5.61 1.79 4.86
N LYS A 65 5.05 1.37 5.99
CA LYS A 65 3.65 0.96 6.10
C LYS A 65 2.90 1.91 7.01
N GLY A 66 1.63 2.16 6.70
CA GLY A 66 0.76 3.03 7.49
C GLY A 66 -0.69 2.99 7.00
N CYS A 67 -1.57 3.64 7.75
CA CYS A 67 -2.98 3.78 7.39
C CYS A 67 -3.16 4.93 6.41
N LEU A 68 -3.87 4.72 5.30
CA LEU A 68 -4.19 5.77 4.33
C LEU A 68 -4.97 6.93 4.96
N GLU A 69 -4.59 8.17 4.66
CA GLU A 69 -5.32 9.35 5.12
C GLU A 69 -6.55 9.68 4.24
N LYS A 70 -6.60 9.18 3.00
CA LYS A 70 -7.70 9.36 2.03
C LYS A 70 -7.82 8.12 1.12
N ASP A 71 -8.98 7.93 0.50
CA ASP A 71 -9.17 6.93 -0.56
C ASP A 71 -8.16 7.20 -1.70
N ALA A 72 -7.51 6.15 -2.19
CA ALA A 72 -6.50 6.27 -3.25
C ALA A 72 -6.36 4.97 -4.03
N ALA A 73 -5.82 5.04 -5.25
CA ALA A 73 -5.52 3.84 -6.03
C ALA A 73 -4.08 3.35 -5.77
N LEU A 74 -3.86 2.03 -5.90
CA LEU A 74 -2.50 1.49 -5.94
C LEU A 74 -1.76 2.05 -7.17
N GLY A 75 -0.52 2.50 -6.94
CA GLY A 75 0.33 3.19 -7.91
C GLY A 75 0.30 4.72 -7.79
N GLU A 76 -0.61 5.29 -7.00
CA GLU A 76 -0.69 6.74 -6.80
C GLU A 76 0.21 7.22 -5.65
N ARG A 77 0.55 8.52 -5.66
CA ARG A 77 1.23 9.17 -4.55
C ARG A 77 0.23 9.48 -3.44
N VAL A 78 0.41 8.88 -2.27
CA VAL A 78 -0.52 8.93 -1.14
C VAL A 78 0.19 9.37 0.14
N SER A 79 -0.59 9.86 1.11
CA SER A 79 -0.15 10.09 2.48
C SER A 79 -0.69 9.02 3.42
N VAL A 80 0.19 8.48 4.26
CA VAL A 80 -0.14 7.48 5.28
C VAL A 80 0.24 7.97 6.66
N ARG A 81 -0.56 7.57 7.65
CA ARG A 81 -0.24 7.74 9.07
C ARG A 81 0.39 6.46 9.60
N THR A 82 1.61 6.57 10.10
CA THR A 82 2.33 5.46 10.73
C THR A 82 1.85 5.21 12.16
N VAL A 83 2.11 4.02 12.70
CA VAL A 83 1.79 3.67 14.11
C VAL A 83 2.51 4.55 15.13
N CYS A 84 3.62 5.20 14.75
CA CYS A 84 4.33 6.15 15.61
C CYS A 84 3.77 7.58 15.49
N GLY A 85 2.65 7.79 14.80
CA GLY A 85 1.99 9.09 14.65
C GLY A 85 2.57 10.01 13.57
N ARG A 86 3.57 9.57 12.79
CA ARG A 86 4.14 10.37 11.69
C ARG A 86 3.31 10.23 10.41
N THR A 87 3.17 11.32 9.67
CA THR A 87 2.63 11.31 8.30
C THR A 87 3.76 11.18 7.29
N LEU A 88 3.69 10.18 6.42
CA LEU A 88 4.67 9.94 5.36
C LEU A 88 3.97 9.93 4.00
N THR A 89 4.68 10.35 2.95
CA THR A 89 4.15 10.38 1.58
C THR A 89 5.01 9.54 0.65
N GLY A 90 4.39 8.75 -0.21
CA GLY A 90 5.07 7.90 -1.19
C GLY A 90 4.08 7.26 -2.15
N VAL A 91 4.57 6.40 -3.04
CA VAL A 91 3.72 5.68 -4.00
C VAL A 91 3.12 4.46 -3.32
N ALA A 92 1.79 4.31 -3.34
CA ALA A 92 1.11 3.14 -2.80
C ALA A 92 1.44 1.89 -3.63
N THR A 93 2.15 0.93 -3.07
CA THR A 93 2.61 -0.27 -3.80
C THR A 93 1.73 -1.49 -3.55
N ALA A 94 1.14 -1.61 -2.37
CA ALA A 94 0.28 -2.74 -2.00
C ALA A 94 -0.64 -2.39 -0.83
N GLU A 95 -1.85 -2.94 -0.84
CA GLU A 95 -2.75 -3.00 0.31
C GLU A 95 -2.43 -4.24 1.14
N ASN A 96 -2.31 -4.06 2.46
CA ASN A 96 -2.01 -5.06 3.47
C ASN A 96 -0.97 -6.13 3.04
N PRO A 97 0.23 -5.74 2.56
CA PRO A 97 1.16 -6.71 2.01
C PRO A 97 1.69 -7.65 3.10
N PRO A 98 1.70 -8.97 2.83
CA PRO A 98 2.25 -9.96 3.75
C PRO A 98 3.77 -9.76 3.92
N TYR A 99 4.31 -10.27 5.02
CA TYR A 99 5.76 -10.37 5.16
C TYR A 99 6.25 -11.56 4.33
N THR A 100 7.00 -11.28 3.26
CA THR A 100 7.55 -12.30 2.36
C THR A 100 8.62 -13.17 3.01
N HIS A 101 9.18 -12.73 4.15
CA HIS A 101 10.09 -13.50 4.99
C HIS A 101 9.40 -13.93 6.30
N SER A 102 8.40 -14.82 6.21
CA SER A 102 7.75 -15.56 7.32
C SER A 102 6.88 -14.75 8.33
N PHE A 103 6.05 -15.49 9.09
CA PHE A 103 4.95 -15.17 10.04
C PHE A 103 3.53 -14.95 9.46
N GLY A 104 3.34 -15.08 8.15
CA GLY A 104 2.00 -14.99 7.54
C GLY A 104 1.56 -13.56 7.20
N PRO A 105 0.31 -13.38 6.73
CA PRO A 105 -0.22 -12.07 6.39
C PRO A 105 -0.42 -11.21 7.66
N GLN A 106 -0.34 -9.90 7.49
CA GLN A 106 -0.68 -8.97 8.57
C GLN A 106 -2.16 -9.11 8.93
N ILE A 107 -2.43 -9.31 10.23
CA ILE A 107 -3.78 -9.47 10.80
C ILE A 107 -4.39 -8.06 10.97
N PRO A 108 -5.44 -7.70 10.21
CA PRO A 108 -6.00 -6.35 10.22
C PRO A 108 -6.49 -5.90 11.59
N GLU A 109 -7.01 -6.81 12.41
CA GLU A 109 -7.56 -6.56 13.74
C GLU A 109 -6.51 -6.04 14.74
N PHE A 110 -5.22 -6.31 14.48
CA PHE A 110 -4.14 -5.77 15.31
C PHE A 110 -3.73 -4.34 14.94
N ILE A 111 -4.20 -3.80 13.82
CA ILE A 111 -3.93 -2.42 13.44
C ILE A 111 -4.65 -1.50 14.43
N GLY A 112 -3.90 -0.65 15.11
CA GLY A 112 -4.44 0.30 16.10
C GLY A 112 -4.63 -0.27 17.50
N LEU A 113 -4.47 -1.59 17.72
CA LEU A 113 -4.61 -2.19 19.06
C LEU A 113 -3.62 -1.58 20.07
N GLY A 114 -2.39 -1.29 19.65
CA GLY A 114 -1.41 -0.65 20.51
C GLY A 114 -1.83 0.75 20.97
N ASP A 115 -2.49 1.52 20.11
CA ASP A 115 -2.97 2.86 20.45
C ASP A 115 -4.16 2.80 21.41
N PHE A 116 -5.07 1.85 21.19
CA PHE A 116 -6.20 1.55 22.08
C PHE A 116 -5.74 1.11 23.47
N LEU A 117 -4.79 0.18 23.57
CA LEU A 117 -4.25 -0.26 24.87
C LEU A 117 -3.57 0.90 25.61
N ARG A 118 -2.85 1.76 24.89
CA ARG A 118 -2.25 2.97 25.47
C ARG A 118 -3.27 4.02 25.91
N SER A 119 -4.46 4.10 25.29
CA SER A 119 -5.51 5.01 25.78
C SER A 119 -6.10 4.50 27.09
N LEU A 120 -6.39 3.21 27.20
CA LEU A 120 -6.88 2.58 28.43
C LEU A 120 -5.93 2.77 29.62
N TRP A 121 -4.62 2.60 29.42
CA TRP A 121 -3.65 2.82 30.51
C TRP A 121 -3.63 4.26 31.01
N ARG A 122 -3.71 5.25 30.11
CA ARG A 122 -3.75 6.67 30.50
C ARG A 122 -4.99 7.06 31.27
N GLU A 123 -6.13 6.40 31.04
CA GLU A 123 -7.37 6.62 31.79
C GLU A 123 -7.32 6.02 33.20
N SER A 124 -6.53 4.96 33.41
CA SER A 124 -6.39 4.31 34.72
C SER A 124 -5.38 4.97 35.65
N ASP A 125 -4.47 5.78 35.11
CA ASP A 125 -3.42 6.49 35.86
C ASP A 125 -3.86 7.92 36.31
N GLY A 126 -5.09 8.32 36.00
CA GLY A 126 -5.70 9.60 36.40
C GLY A 126 -6.79 9.43 37.45
#